data_AF-A0A415U0J8-F1
#
_entry.id   AF-A0A415U0J8-F1
#
_cell.length_a   1.000
_cell.length_b   1.000
_cell.length_c   1.000
_cell.angle_alpha   90.00
_cell.angle_beta   90.00
_cell.angle_gamma   90.00
#
_symmetry.space_group_name_H-M   'P 1'
#
loop_
_entity.id
_entity.type
_entity.pdbx_description
1 polymer ?
#
loop_
_entity_poly.entity_id
_entity_poly.type
_entity_poly.pdbx_seq_one_letter_code
_entity_poly.pdbx_strand_id
1 'polypeptide(L)'
;MVKKKILAGILSTVMVLTSVTPVFAAETCSHESTDYTNYTKEPTCTEDGRGDLVCMDCNKILEKNVAVPALGHSFAFAKIIKTPTQTETGVEPGVLTETCDRCGATEDVNLTKLPSECDHDNTGSFNYIEETCTTDGHENDEICLDCGTYLEKGETIKAQGHVWDDDPSEETEATCTTDGKKVYSCWNCDEKKVETIPATGHSYGEFNTTKEATCEQDGEKESVCSKCGDVKKETIKATGHQWNDGEITTQPTTTSTGVKTFTCNVCGNTRTEEIAKLPEESNPDQPVTPSNPEKPSTPDDTKKDDGKTDNTKPAVPKKDNTTVVTPVKPVVNTVKVGTKFVVAGHTYKVTKTGKEVSFIQAKKNAKRVVIPATVKSKGVTYKVTSVAAKAVKNNKKVKSVVIGANVKRISNNAFYKCRALKTVTIKTAKLTKKTAGKKAFAKVSKKMVIKAPKKMKKSYARIFRGLTVK
;
A
#
# COMPACT_ATOMS: atom_id res chain seq x y z
N MET A 1 33.16 -69.44 57.93
CA MET A 1 32.59 -70.80 58.19
C MET A 1 31.28 -70.96 57.41
N VAL A 2 30.82 -72.21 57.23
CA VAL A 2 29.84 -72.62 56.20
C VAL A 2 28.37 -72.52 56.68
N LYS A 3 27.45 -72.48 55.69
CA LYS A 3 25.98 -72.77 55.71
C LYS A 3 25.13 -71.51 55.45
N LYS A 4 24.05 -71.55 54.65
CA LYS A 4 23.38 -72.66 53.93
C LYS A 4 22.62 -72.10 52.72
N LYS A 5 22.53 -72.86 51.61
CA LYS A 5 21.57 -72.58 50.52
C LYS A 5 20.14 -72.88 51.01
N ILE A 6 19.18 -72.01 50.73
CA ILE A 6 17.79 -72.39 50.42
C ILE A 6 17.30 -71.48 49.28
N LEU A 7 16.70 -72.10 48.26
CA LEU A 7 15.97 -71.46 47.16
C LEU A 7 14.45 -71.67 47.41
N ALA A 8 13.62 -70.84 46.78
CA ALA A 8 12.15 -70.73 46.87
C ALA A 8 11.64 -69.63 47.84
N GLY A 9 10.57 -68.88 47.51
CA GLY A 9 9.68 -68.99 46.35
C GLY A 9 9.02 -67.66 45.96
N ILE A 10 8.34 -67.65 44.83
CA ILE A 10 7.77 -66.48 44.16
C ILE A 10 6.47 -66.04 44.83
N LEU A 11 6.32 -64.73 45.12
CA LEU A 11 5.06 -64.01 44.95
C LEU A 11 5.31 -62.50 44.84
N SER A 12 5.41 -61.98 43.61
CA SER A 12 5.51 -60.54 43.37
C SER A 12 4.14 -59.89 43.47
N THR A 13 3.81 -59.33 44.64
CA THR A 13 2.61 -58.50 44.82
C THR A 13 2.80 -57.18 44.07
N VAL A 14 2.24 -57.07 42.86
CA VAL A 14 2.27 -55.83 42.08
C VAL A 14 1.39 -54.79 42.74
N MET A 15 2.03 -53.87 43.49
CA MET A 15 1.35 -52.73 44.11
C MET A 15 1.04 -51.70 43.03
N VAL A 16 -0.17 -51.76 42.47
CA VAL A 16 -0.64 -50.81 41.45
C VAL A 16 -0.83 -49.44 42.11
N LEU A 17 0.16 -48.55 41.94
CA LEU A 17 -0.02 -47.11 42.20
C LEU A 17 -1.02 -46.56 41.17
N THR A 18 -2.29 -46.48 41.55
CA THR A 18 -3.29 -45.70 40.82
C THR A 18 -2.98 -44.22 40.99
N SER A 19 -2.16 -43.67 40.09
CA SER A 19 -1.93 -42.23 40.01
C SER A 19 -3.24 -41.55 39.61
N VAL A 20 -3.96 -41.01 40.60
CA VAL A 20 -5.14 -40.19 40.36
C VAL A 20 -4.67 -38.89 39.71
N THR A 21 -4.67 -38.83 38.38
CA THR A 21 -4.49 -37.58 37.67
C THR A 21 -5.68 -36.68 38.03
N PRO A 22 -5.46 -35.41 38.45
CA PRO A 22 -6.56 -34.49 38.63
C PRO A 22 -7.19 -34.28 37.25
N VAL A 23 -8.39 -34.83 37.06
CA VAL A 23 -9.23 -34.51 35.91
C VAL A 23 -9.61 -33.05 36.06
N PHE A 24 -8.83 -32.18 35.43
CA PHE A 24 -9.24 -30.80 35.18
C PHE A 24 -10.58 -30.89 34.44
N ALA A 25 -11.65 -30.47 35.12
CA ALA A 25 -12.94 -30.31 34.48
C ALA A 25 -12.74 -29.37 33.30
N ALA A 26 -12.80 -29.91 32.07
CA ALA A 26 -12.69 -29.10 30.88
C ALA A 26 -13.81 -28.06 30.92
N GLU A 27 -13.45 -26.77 30.84
CA GLU A 27 -14.44 -25.70 30.77
C GLU A 27 -15.38 -26.00 29.60
N THR A 28 -16.61 -26.40 29.91
CA THR A 28 -17.59 -26.80 28.91
C THR A 28 -18.01 -25.55 28.15
N CYS A 29 -17.42 -25.36 26.96
CA CYS A 29 -17.77 -24.25 26.08
C CYS A 29 -19.28 -24.29 25.80
N SER A 30 -19.99 -23.20 26.09
CA SER A 30 -21.45 -23.12 25.92
C SER A 30 -21.87 -23.06 24.45
N HIS A 31 -20.94 -22.78 23.54
CA HIS A 31 -21.15 -22.62 22.10
C HIS A 31 -22.22 -21.58 21.69
N GLU A 32 -22.66 -20.69 22.60
CA GLU A 32 -23.67 -19.66 22.33
C GLU A 32 -23.20 -18.56 21.35
N SER A 33 -21.88 -18.32 21.26
CA SER A 33 -21.30 -17.35 20.35
C SER A 33 -20.76 -18.04 19.10
N THR A 34 -21.53 -18.01 18.03
CA THR A 34 -21.18 -18.61 16.74
C THR A 34 -20.90 -17.58 15.64
N ASP A 35 -20.17 -18.01 14.62
CA ASP A 35 -19.95 -17.29 13.36
C ASP A 35 -19.80 -18.31 12.21
N TYR A 36 -19.77 -17.84 10.96
CA TYR A 36 -19.59 -18.70 9.79
C TYR A 36 -18.22 -18.47 9.13
N THR A 37 -17.58 -19.57 8.74
CA THR A 37 -16.25 -19.60 8.09
C THR A 37 -16.26 -20.59 6.92
N ASN A 38 -15.14 -20.76 6.20
CA ASN A 38 -14.99 -21.73 5.12
C ASN A 38 -16.16 -21.73 4.12
N TYR A 39 -16.50 -20.55 3.60
CA TYR A 39 -17.67 -20.38 2.73
C TYR A 39 -17.49 -21.16 1.42
N THR A 40 -18.41 -22.07 1.14
CA THR A 40 -18.54 -22.77 -0.15
C THR A 40 -19.43 -21.98 -1.11
N LYS A 41 -20.32 -21.14 -0.58
CA LYS A 41 -21.06 -20.08 -1.28
C LYS A 41 -21.16 -18.88 -0.36
N GLU A 42 -20.75 -17.69 -0.79
CA GLU A 42 -20.96 -16.49 0.02
C GLU A 42 -22.46 -16.07 0.00
N PRO A 43 -23.04 -15.65 1.14
CA PRO A 43 -24.41 -15.13 1.17
C PRO A 43 -24.48 -13.75 0.52
N THR A 44 -25.48 -13.50 -0.31
CA THR A 44 -25.73 -12.19 -0.95
C THR A 44 -26.76 -11.40 -0.15
N CYS A 45 -27.26 -10.28 -0.67
CA CYS A 45 -28.36 -9.54 -0.03
C CYS A 45 -29.67 -10.34 0.00
N THR A 46 -29.91 -11.18 -1.01
CA THR A 46 -31.18 -11.89 -1.26
C THR A 46 -31.04 -13.41 -1.22
N GLU A 47 -29.85 -13.96 -1.44
CA GLU A 47 -29.60 -15.41 -1.45
C GLU A 47 -28.79 -15.88 -0.24
N ASP A 48 -29.20 -17.02 0.29
CA ASP A 48 -28.42 -17.76 1.28
C ASP A 48 -27.10 -18.27 0.67
N GLY A 49 -26.07 -18.24 1.51
CA GLY A 49 -24.77 -18.85 1.27
C GLY A 49 -24.65 -20.20 1.96
N ARG A 50 -23.43 -20.74 2.00
CA ARG A 50 -23.06 -21.94 2.75
C ARG A 50 -21.65 -21.81 3.32
N GLY A 51 -21.45 -22.36 4.52
CA GLY A 51 -20.15 -22.37 5.21
C GLY A 51 -20.19 -23.18 6.51
N ASP A 52 -19.04 -23.29 7.17
CA ASP A 52 -18.89 -23.99 8.45
C ASP A 52 -19.31 -23.08 9.61
N LEU A 53 -20.25 -23.54 10.44
CA LEU A 53 -20.63 -22.89 11.68
C LEU A 53 -19.57 -23.19 12.74
N VAL A 54 -18.85 -22.17 13.19
CA VAL A 54 -17.81 -22.27 14.22
C VAL A 54 -18.23 -21.56 15.49
N CYS A 55 -17.87 -22.13 16.64
CA CYS A 55 -17.90 -21.37 17.89
C CYS A 55 -16.72 -20.40 17.94
N MET A 56 -17.00 -19.13 18.22
CA MET A 56 -15.99 -18.06 18.30
C MET A 56 -15.09 -18.16 19.54
N ASP A 57 -15.50 -18.92 20.56
CA ASP A 57 -14.82 -18.99 21.85
C ASP A 57 -13.80 -20.13 21.91
N CYS A 58 -14.14 -21.30 21.36
CA CYS A 58 -13.25 -22.48 21.31
C CYS A 58 -12.71 -22.79 19.90
N ASN A 59 -13.11 -22.03 18.86
CA ASN A 59 -12.80 -22.26 17.44
C ASN A 59 -13.20 -23.65 16.89
N LYS A 60 -13.99 -24.43 17.64
CA LYS A 60 -14.50 -25.71 17.16
C LYS A 60 -15.55 -25.49 16.06
N ILE A 61 -15.40 -26.20 14.95
CA ILE A 61 -16.47 -26.36 13.96
C ILE A 61 -17.59 -27.18 14.61
N LEU A 62 -18.77 -26.57 14.71
CA LEU A 62 -19.97 -27.18 15.28
C LEU A 62 -20.69 -27.99 14.21
N GLU A 63 -20.88 -27.38 13.04
CA GLU A 63 -21.51 -27.99 11.86
C GLU A 63 -20.80 -27.53 10.59
N LYS A 64 -20.71 -28.40 9.59
CA LYS A 64 -20.03 -28.11 8.31
C LYS A 64 -21.02 -27.77 7.20
N ASN A 65 -20.65 -26.85 6.32
CA ASN A 65 -21.37 -26.53 5.07
C ASN A 65 -22.89 -26.22 5.26
N VAL A 66 -23.26 -25.65 6.40
CA VAL A 66 -24.64 -25.27 6.73
C VAL A 66 -25.09 -24.06 5.93
N ALA A 67 -26.40 -23.85 5.81
CA ALA A 67 -26.94 -22.65 5.17
C ALA A 67 -26.57 -21.39 5.99
N VAL A 68 -26.06 -20.38 5.30
CA VAL A 68 -25.77 -19.06 5.88
C VAL A 68 -26.87 -18.11 5.41
N PRO A 69 -27.73 -17.60 6.30
CA PRO A 69 -28.83 -16.73 5.90
C PRO A 69 -28.36 -15.49 5.13
N ALA A 70 -29.13 -15.14 4.09
CA ALA A 70 -28.94 -13.94 3.29
C ALA A 70 -28.66 -12.70 4.15
N LEU A 71 -27.80 -11.82 3.65
CA LEU A 71 -27.32 -10.66 4.40
C LEU A 71 -28.38 -9.58 4.63
N GLY A 72 -29.47 -9.62 3.86
CA GLY A 72 -30.48 -8.57 3.78
C GLY A 72 -29.96 -7.29 3.14
N HIS A 73 -30.88 -6.43 2.69
CA HIS A 73 -30.54 -5.10 2.21
C HIS A 73 -30.06 -4.18 3.34
N SER A 74 -29.24 -3.22 2.93
CA SER A 74 -28.48 -2.32 3.79
C SER A 74 -28.54 -0.94 3.15
N PHE A 75 -29.73 -0.33 3.26
CA PHE A 75 -30.08 0.95 2.67
C PHE A 75 -29.29 2.07 3.35
N ALA A 76 -28.27 2.57 2.65
CA ALA A 76 -27.30 3.52 3.19
C ALA A 76 -27.25 4.84 2.41
N PHE A 77 -27.76 4.84 1.18
CA PHE A 77 -27.92 6.01 0.32
C PHE A 77 -29.40 6.33 0.18
N ALA A 78 -29.74 7.60 0.04
CA ALA A 78 -31.10 8.05 -0.22
C ALA A 78 -31.12 9.27 -1.14
N LYS A 79 -32.10 9.29 -2.04
CA LYS A 79 -32.33 10.39 -2.99
C LYS A 79 -33.81 10.73 -3.00
N ILE A 80 -34.14 12.00 -2.73
CA ILE A 80 -35.49 12.51 -2.92
C ILE A 80 -35.74 12.63 -4.43
N ILE A 81 -36.78 11.95 -4.91
CA ILE A 81 -37.22 11.95 -6.31
C ILE A 81 -38.33 12.98 -6.49
N LYS A 82 -39.26 13.05 -5.53
CA LYS A 82 -40.38 14.00 -5.49
C LYS A 82 -40.61 14.46 -4.05
N THR A 83 -40.82 15.75 -3.83
CA THR A 83 -41.27 16.28 -2.53
C THR A 83 -42.81 16.26 -2.44
N PRO A 84 -43.41 16.08 -1.25
CA PRO A 84 -44.86 16.19 -1.08
C PRO A 84 -45.36 17.59 -1.44
N THR A 85 -46.55 17.66 -2.03
CA THR A 85 -47.16 18.93 -2.49
C THR A 85 -48.64 18.98 -2.17
N GLN A 86 -49.12 20.15 -1.75
CA GLN A 86 -50.56 20.39 -1.53
C GLN A 86 -51.28 20.48 -2.88
N THR A 87 -52.41 19.79 -3.00
CA THR A 87 -53.36 19.87 -4.12
C THR A 87 -54.76 20.18 -3.60
N GLU A 88 -55.71 20.41 -4.52
CA GLU A 88 -57.12 20.66 -4.19
C GLU A 88 -57.79 19.47 -3.48
N THR A 89 -57.26 18.25 -3.65
CA THR A 89 -57.82 17.00 -3.09
C THR A 89 -57.06 16.47 -1.88
N GLY A 90 -55.96 17.11 -1.47
CA GLY A 90 -55.15 16.73 -0.30
C GLY A 90 -53.65 16.88 -0.53
N VAL A 91 -52.84 16.18 0.26
CA VAL A 91 -51.39 16.12 0.06
C VAL A 91 -51.07 15.03 -0.97
N GLU A 92 -50.48 15.38 -2.10
CA GLU A 92 -49.90 14.40 -3.01
C GLU A 92 -48.56 13.91 -2.44
N PRO A 93 -48.36 12.58 -2.25
CA PRO A 93 -47.14 12.06 -1.66
C PRO A 93 -45.88 12.37 -2.47
N GLY A 94 -44.80 12.65 -1.76
CA GLY A 94 -43.45 12.62 -2.31
C GLY A 94 -42.88 11.21 -2.33
N VAL A 95 -41.72 11.06 -2.97
CA VAL A 95 -40.98 9.79 -3.08
C VAL A 95 -39.52 10.03 -2.74
N LEU A 96 -39.00 9.26 -1.79
CA LEU A 96 -37.58 9.13 -1.48
C LEU A 96 -37.14 7.70 -1.80
N THR A 97 -36.19 7.54 -2.71
CA THR A 97 -35.61 6.23 -3.02
C THR A 97 -34.40 5.98 -2.15
N GLU A 98 -34.44 4.92 -1.34
CA GLU A 98 -33.29 4.39 -0.63
C GLU A 98 -32.52 3.41 -1.53
N THR A 99 -31.20 3.28 -1.37
CA THR A 99 -30.36 2.35 -2.15
C THR A 99 -29.42 1.54 -1.25
N CYS A 100 -29.37 0.23 -1.49
CA CYS A 100 -28.55 -0.71 -0.75
C CYS A 100 -27.06 -0.61 -1.14
N ASP A 101 -26.20 -0.39 -0.15
CA ASP A 101 -24.74 -0.23 -0.32
C ASP A 101 -24.02 -1.42 -0.99
N ARG A 102 -24.52 -2.65 -0.80
CA ARG A 102 -23.87 -3.88 -1.29
C ARG A 102 -24.28 -4.31 -2.69
N CYS A 103 -25.52 -4.01 -3.11
CA CYS A 103 -26.10 -4.61 -4.33
C CYS A 103 -26.86 -3.63 -5.22
N GLY A 104 -26.95 -2.34 -4.86
CA GLY A 104 -27.65 -1.34 -5.67
C GLY A 104 -29.17 -1.48 -5.74
N ALA A 105 -29.77 -2.48 -5.07
CA ALA A 105 -31.22 -2.61 -4.98
C ALA A 105 -31.84 -1.39 -4.28
N THR A 106 -33.01 -0.97 -4.75
CA THR A 106 -33.72 0.23 -4.31
C THR A 106 -35.04 -0.08 -3.63
N GLU A 107 -35.43 0.73 -2.65
CA GLU A 107 -36.74 0.71 -1.99
C GLU A 107 -37.28 2.15 -1.98
N ASP A 108 -38.51 2.36 -2.45
CA ASP A 108 -39.15 3.68 -2.43
C ASP A 108 -39.94 3.89 -1.13
N VAL A 109 -39.73 5.04 -0.52
CA VAL A 109 -40.37 5.51 0.70
C VAL A 109 -41.33 6.65 0.34
N ASN A 110 -42.61 6.44 0.63
CA ASN A 110 -43.64 7.45 0.43
C ASN A 110 -43.53 8.55 1.50
N LEU A 111 -43.33 9.78 1.07
CA LEU A 111 -43.30 10.97 1.91
C LEU A 111 -44.74 11.51 2.02
N THR A 112 -45.37 11.41 3.18
CA THR A 112 -46.80 11.70 3.38
C THR A 112 -47.12 13.05 4.04
N LYS A 113 -46.13 13.73 4.64
CA LYS A 113 -46.30 15.04 5.31
C LYS A 113 -45.72 16.17 4.46
N LEU A 114 -46.38 17.33 4.43
CA LEU A 114 -45.77 18.55 3.89
C LEU A 114 -44.59 18.99 4.79
N PRO A 115 -43.50 19.54 4.21
CA PRO A 115 -42.37 20.07 4.99
C PRO A 115 -42.76 21.12 6.04
N SER A 116 -43.80 21.91 5.78
CA SER A 116 -44.34 22.95 6.67
C SER A 116 -45.15 22.42 7.85
N GLU A 117 -45.60 21.16 7.79
CA GLU A 117 -46.51 20.53 8.76
C GLU A 117 -45.86 19.33 9.46
N CYS A 118 -44.58 19.08 9.18
CA CYS A 118 -43.84 17.95 9.73
C CYS A 118 -43.21 18.30 11.08
N ASP A 119 -43.36 17.40 12.05
CA ASP A 119 -42.64 17.39 13.34
C ASP A 119 -41.13 17.09 13.21
N HIS A 120 -40.75 16.42 12.11
CA HIS A 120 -39.41 15.91 11.80
C HIS A 120 -38.88 14.87 12.82
N ASP A 121 -39.78 14.12 13.49
CA ASP A 121 -39.40 13.07 14.45
C ASP A 121 -38.89 11.78 13.76
N ASN A 122 -39.38 11.47 12.56
CA ASN A 122 -38.98 10.29 11.79
C ASN A 122 -37.79 10.61 10.86
N THR A 123 -36.56 10.41 11.33
CA THR A 123 -35.34 10.72 10.56
C THR A 123 -34.49 9.50 10.21
N GLY A 124 -33.91 9.54 9.01
CA GLY A 124 -32.88 8.61 8.55
C GLY A 124 -31.55 9.31 8.35
N SER A 125 -30.44 8.54 8.39
CA SER A 125 -29.12 9.07 8.05
C SER A 125 -28.49 8.32 6.89
N PHE A 126 -28.21 9.03 5.82
CA PHE A 126 -27.86 8.49 4.50
C PHE A 126 -26.59 9.12 3.93
N ASN A 127 -26.16 8.65 2.77
CA ASN A 127 -25.16 9.28 1.91
C ASN A 127 -23.78 9.47 2.57
N TYR A 128 -23.47 8.64 3.58
CA TYR A 128 -22.13 8.59 4.14
C TYR A 128 -21.17 7.89 3.17
N ILE A 129 -20.09 8.57 2.82
CA ILE A 129 -18.99 8.04 2.02
C ILE A 129 -17.71 8.23 2.85
N GLU A 130 -16.98 7.15 3.17
CA GLU A 130 -15.70 7.29 3.86
C GLU A 130 -14.64 7.89 2.93
N GLU A 131 -13.82 8.82 3.45
CA GLU A 131 -12.77 9.45 2.66
C GLU A 131 -11.64 8.46 2.35
N THR A 132 -11.10 8.50 1.13
CA THR A 132 -9.89 7.75 0.77
C THR A 132 -8.66 8.65 0.91
N CYS A 133 -7.49 8.18 0.46
CA CYS A 133 -6.29 9.03 0.40
C CYS A 133 -6.41 10.15 -0.65
N THR A 134 -7.17 9.91 -1.73
CA THR A 134 -7.23 10.78 -2.92
C THR A 134 -8.66 11.20 -3.30
N THR A 135 -9.68 10.54 -2.75
CA THR A 135 -11.10 10.83 -3.00
C THR A 135 -11.73 11.43 -1.74
N ASP A 136 -12.37 12.58 -1.89
CA ASP A 136 -13.18 13.18 -0.84
C ASP A 136 -14.32 12.25 -0.42
N GLY A 137 -14.54 12.13 0.89
CA GLY A 137 -15.73 11.49 1.46
C GLY A 137 -16.88 12.48 1.67
N HIS A 138 -17.96 11.99 2.26
CA HIS A 138 -19.15 12.77 2.57
C HIS A 138 -19.71 12.34 3.94
N GLU A 139 -20.10 13.30 4.77
CA GLU A 139 -20.74 12.98 6.06
C GLU A 139 -22.16 12.46 5.86
N ASN A 140 -22.86 12.07 6.94
CA ASN A 140 -24.24 11.60 6.77
C ASN A 140 -25.12 12.83 6.49
N ASP A 141 -25.99 12.75 5.49
CA ASP A 141 -27.20 13.57 5.46
C ASP A 141 -28.16 13.06 6.56
N GLU A 142 -28.86 13.96 7.22
CA GLU A 142 -30.02 13.65 8.06
C GLU A 142 -31.27 14.14 7.34
N ILE A 143 -32.10 13.18 6.91
CA ILE A 143 -33.29 13.42 6.08
C ILE A 143 -34.52 12.94 6.85
N CYS A 144 -35.58 13.74 6.87
CA CYS A 144 -36.87 13.32 7.40
C CYS A 144 -37.56 12.36 6.41
N LEU A 145 -37.96 11.19 6.90
CA LEU A 145 -38.60 10.13 6.11
C LEU A 145 -40.11 10.34 5.92
N ASP A 146 -40.71 11.33 6.58
CA ASP A 146 -42.12 11.67 6.38
C ASP A 146 -42.32 12.76 5.31
N CYS A 147 -41.36 13.67 5.14
CA CYS A 147 -41.51 14.86 4.27
C CYS A 147 -40.34 15.13 3.31
N GLY A 148 -39.21 14.41 3.44
CA GLY A 148 -38.02 14.59 2.60
C GLY A 148 -37.16 15.81 2.93
N THR A 149 -37.45 16.57 4.00
CA THR A 149 -36.60 17.70 4.41
C THR A 149 -35.20 17.23 4.84
N TYR A 150 -34.15 17.85 4.30
CA TYR A 150 -32.80 17.76 4.87
C TYR A 150 -32.73 18.60 6.15
N LEU A 151 -32.52 17.94 7.29
CA LEU A 151 -32.37 18.57 8.60
C LEU A 151 -30.91 18.98 8.86
N GLU A 152 -29.97 18.14 8.43
CA GLU A 152 -28.55 18.44 8.37
C GLU A 152 -28.01 17.84 7.08
N LYS A 153 -27.36 18.64 6.23
CA LYS A 153 -26.68 18.13 5.02
C LYS A 153 -25.23 17.81 5.35
N GLY A 154 -24.74 16.67 4.89
CA GLY A 154 -23.37 16.24 5.09
C GLY A 154 -22.35 17.25 4.53
N GLU A 155 -21.30 17.52 5.29
CA GLU A 155 -20.12 18.24 4.79
C GLU A 155 -19.22 17.28 3.98
N THR A 156 -18.47 17.81 3.01
CA THR A 156 -17.41 17.06 2.33
C THR A 156 -16.27 16.72 3.28
N ILE A 157 -15.94 15.44 3.42
CA ILE A 157 -14.77 14.98 4.18
C ILE A 157 -13.56 15.03 3.26
N LYS A 158 -12.80 16.13 3.30
CA LYS A 158 -11.66 16.32 2.40
C LYS A 158 -10.62 15.19 2.51
N ALA A 159 -10.25 14.62 1.36
CA ALA A 159 -9.15 13.68 1.21
C ALA A 159 -7.89 14.26 1.85
N GLN A 160 -7.17 13.43 2.61
CA GLN A 160 -6.04 13.89 3.42
C GLN A 160 -4.68 13.72 2.70
N GLY A 161 -4.70 13.30 1.43
CA GLY A 161 -3.51 12.85 0.70
C GLY A 161 -3.01 11.50 1.19
N HIS A 162 -1.94 11.02 0.57
CA HIS A 162 -1.19 9.89 1.09
C HIS A 162 -0.47 10.27 2.38
N VAL A 163 -0.53 9.37 3.35
CA VAL A 163 0.12 9.54 4.64
C VAL A 163 1.18 8.46 4.76
N TRP A 164 2.38 8.77 4.30
CA TRP A 164 3.51 7.85 4.30
C TRP A 164 3.89 7.42 5.73
N ASP A 165 4.35 6.18 5.87
CA ASP A 165 5.11 5.75 7.05
C ASP A 165 6.43 6.53 7.13
N ASP A 166 6.88 6.79 8.37
CA ASP A 166 8.10 7.54 8.65
C ASP A 166 9.37 6.71 8.36
N ASP A 167 9.25 5.38 8.42
CA ASP A 167 10.29 4.39 8.13
C ASP A 167 10.03 3.77 6.74
N PRO A 168 11.04 3.56 5.87
CA PRO A 168 10.84 2.87 4.60
C PRO A 168 10.45 1.40 4.82
N SER A 169 9.61 0.86 3.93
CA SER A 169 9.24 -0.56 3.90
C SER A 169 10.21 -1.41 3.09
N GLU A 170 10.93 -0.82 2.13
CA GLU A 170 12.03 -1.44 1.37
C GLU A 170 13.13 -0.38 1.18
N GLU A 171 14.40 -0.77 1.32
CA GLU A 171 15.56 0.11 1.10
C GLU A 171 16.67 -0.68 0.39
N THR A 172 17.27 -0.08 -0.64
CA THR A 172 18.48 -0.60 -1.31
C THR A 172 19.47 0.55 -1.47
N GLU A 173 20.71 0.34 -1.04
CA GLU A 173 21.77 1.33 -1.15
C GLU A 173 22.20 1.57 -2.61
N ALA A 174 22.80 2.73 -2.88
CA ALA A 174 23.32 3.06 -4.20
C ALA A 174 24.74 2.51 -4.40
N THR A 175 25.06 2.09 -5.62
CA THR A 175 26.40 1.60 -6.01
C THR A 175 27.14 2.65 -6.84
N CYS A 176 28.29 2.33 -7.43
CA CYS A 176 29.00 3.25 -8.33
C CYS A 176 28.22 3.56 -9.63
N THR A 177 27.41 2.61 -10.11
CA THR A 177 26.73 2.68 -11.41
C THR A 177 25.21 2.51 -11.35
N THR A 178 24.66 2.06 -10.21
CA THR A 178 23.22 1.81 -10.04
C THR A 178 22.67 2.65 -8.89
N ASP A 179 21.57 3.35 -9.16
CA ASP A 179 20.82 4.10 -8.15
C ASP A 179 20.26 3.16 -7.07
N GLY A 180 20.35 3.61 -5.82
CA GLY A 180 19.60 3.05 -4.70
C GLY A 180 18.17 3.59 -4.65
N LYS A 181 17.38 3.13 -3.69
CA LYS A 181 16.02 3.62 -3.46
C LYS A 181 15.54 3.38 -2.03
N LYS A 182 14.64 4.25 -1.58
CA LYS A 182 13.78 4.08 -0.41
C LYS A 182 12.33 4.01 -0.84
N VAL A 183 11.61 3.01 -0.36
CA VAL A 183 10.19 2.80 -0.65
C VAL A 183 9.40 3.03 0.63
N TYR A 184 8.41 3.91 0.60
CA TYR A 184 7.55 4.21 1.75
C TYR A 184 6.11 3.80 1.42
N SER A 185 5.49 3.05 2.32
CA SER A 185 4.09 2.65 2.18
C SER A 185 3.14 3.69 2.79
N CYS A 186 1.97 3.89 2.16
CA CYS A 186 0.91 4.70 2.75
C CYS A 186 0.28 3.98 3.97
N TRP A 187 -0.09 4.74 4.99
CA TRP A 187 -0.71 4.22 6.21
C TRP A 187 -2.16 3.74 6.01
N ASN A 188 -2.88 4.40 5.08
CA ASN A 188 -4.32 4.24 4.88
C ASN A 188 -4.69 3.41 3.63
N CYS A 189 -3.81 3.34 2.63
CA CYS A 189 -4.00 2.58 1.39
C CYS A 189 -2.71 1.84 1.01
N ASP A 190 -2.74 1.07 -0.08
CA ASP A 190 -1.61 0.22 -0.50
C ASP A 190 -0.62 0.93 -1.46
N GLU A 191 -0.78 2.24 -1.64
CA GLU A 191 0.12 3.08 -2.44
C GLU A 191 1.54 3.13 -1.87
N LYS A 192 2.54 3.26 -2.75
CA LYS A 192 3.96 3.38 -2.40
C LYS A 192 4.58 4.64 -3.00
N LYS A 193 5.38 5.36 -2.22
CA LYS A 193 6.28 6.44 -2.70
C LYS A 193 7.69 5.88 -2.81
N VAL A 194 8.35 6.11 -3.94
CA VAL A 194 9.77 5.77 -4.13
C VAL A 194 10.59 7.06 -4.13
N GLU A 195 11.67 7.08 -3.35
CA GLU A 195 12.71 8.10 -3.37
C GLU A 195 14.00 7.46 -3.89
N THR A 196 14.50 7.92 -5.03
CA THR A 196 15.75 7.44 -5.62
C THR A 196 16.95 8.02 -4.89
N ILE A 197 17.98 7.20 -4.66
CA ILE A 197 19.28 7.60 -4.14
C ILE A 197 20.27 7.50 -5.33
N PRO A 198 20.77 8.61 -5.89
CA PRO A 198 21.64 8.57 -7.07
C PRO A 198 22.88 7.70 -6.87
N ALA A 199 23.31 7.03 -7.94
CA ALA A 199 24.56 6.28 -8.00
C ALA A 199 25.74 7.14 -7.52
N THR A 200 26.63 6.56 -6.72
CA THR A 200 27.70 7.29 -6.04
C THR A 200 28.87 7.67 -6.95
N GLY A 201 28.83 7.24 -8.22
CA GLY A 201 29.93 7.38 -9.18
C GLY A 201 31.15 6.52 -8.82
N HIS A 202 32.11 6.51 -9.74
CA HIS A 202 33.41 5.89 -9.50
C HIS A 202 34.33 6.84 -8.72
N SER A 203 35.14 6.27 -7.82
CA SER A 203 36.19 6.96 -7.07
C SER A 203 37.54 6.33 -7.43
N TYR A 204 38.08 6.76 -8.57
CA TYR A 204 39.40 6.39 -9.06
C TYR A 204 40.47 7.18 -8.30
N GLY A 205 41.58 6.51 -7.94
CA GLY A 205 42.75 7.12 -7.34
C GLY A 205 43.80 7.53 -8.37
N GLU A 206 45.06 7.58 -7.95
CA GLU A 206 46.19 7.76 -8.87
C GLU A 206 46.26 6.63 -9.92
N PHE A 207 46.80 6.96 -11.08
CA PHE A 207 46.99 6.01 -12.18
C PHE A 207 48.36 5.32 -12.05
N ASN A 208 48.38 4.01 -12.21
CA ASN A 208 49.59 3.20 -12.26
C ASN A 208 49.90 2.86 -13.72
N THR A 209 51.14 3.01 -14.15
CA THR A 209 51.56 2.58 -15.50
C THR A 209 51.55 1.06 -15.59
N THR A 210 50.79 0.52 -16.55
CA THR A 210 50.72 -0.93 -16.85
C THR A 210 51.59 -1.30 -18.05
N LYS A 211 51.81 -0.34 -18.95
CA LYS A 211 52.69 -0.48 -20.11
C LYS A 211 53.42 0.85 -20.34
N GLU A 212 54.74 0.86 -20.21
CA GLU A 212 55.54 2.03 -20.55
C GLU A 212 55.42 2.38 -22.05
N ALA A 213 55.45 3.68 -22.35
CA ALA A 213 55.47 4.15 -23.74
C ALA A 213 56.88 4.03 -24.33
N THR A 214 56.98 3.79 -25.63
CA THR A 214 58.26 3.74 -26.37
C THR A 214 58.31 4.86 -27.42
N CYS A 215 59.40 4.94 -28.19
CA CYS A 215 59.54 5.93 -29.26
C CYS A 215 58.43 5.84 -30.33
N GLU A 216 57.89 4.65 -30.57
CA GLU A 216 56.94 4.37 -31.65
C GLU A 216 55.59 3.82 -31.17
N GLN A 217 55.53 3.29 -29.94
CA GLN A 217 54.31 2.67 -29.40
C GLN A 217 53.79 3.43 -28.18
N ASP A 218 52.49 3.70 -28.19
CA ASP A 218 51.76 4.19 -27.02
C ASP A 218 51.85 3.17 -25.86
N GLY A 219 51.99 3.73 -24.66
CA GLY A 219 51.86 3.05 -23.38
C GLY A 219 50.44 3.13 -22.81
N GLU A 220 50.24 2.55 -21.64
CA GLU A 220 48.96 2.51 -20.94
C GLU A 220 49.17 2.69 -19.43
N LYS A 221 48.26 3.42 -18.80
CA LYS A 221 48.13 3.53 -17.35
C LYS A 221 46.68 3.28 -16.94
N GLU A 222 46.46 2.77 -15.75
CA GLU A 222 45.12 2.50 -15.24
C GLU A 222 44.93 2.90 -13.76
N SER A 223 43.69 3.22 -13.41
CA SER A 223 43.29 3.54 -12.04
C SER A 223 42.06 2.72 -11.67
N VAL A 224 42.09 2.11 -10.49
CA VAL A 224 41.05 1.21 -9.99
C VAL A 224 40.12 1.97 -9.05
N CYS A 225 38.82 1.81 -9.24
CA CYS A 225 37.82 2.40 -8.36
C CYS A 225 37.84 1.70 -6.99
N SER A 226 38.18 2.46 -5.95
CA SER A 226 38.28 2.01 -4.55
C SER A 226 37.00 1.36 -3.98
N LYS A 227 35.83 1.60 -4.60
CA LYS A 227 34.52 1.12 -4.13
C LYS A 227 34.01 -0.12 -4.85
N CYS A 228 34.32 -0.30 -6.14
CA CYS A 228 33.73 -1.35 -6.97
C CYS A 228 34.71 -2.16 -7.83
N GLY A 229 36.01 -1.82 -7.81
CA GLY A 229 37.03 -2.52 -8.61
C GLY A 229 37.01 -2.23 -10.10
N ASP A 230 36.12 -1.36 -10.58
CA ASP A 230 36.10 -0.90 -11.97
C ASP A 230 37.42 -0.21 -12.34
N VAL A 231 37.90 -0.42 -13.57
CA VAL A 231 39.23 0.01 -14.01
C VAL A 231 39.12 1.04 -15.14
N LYS A 232 39.52 2.29 -14.86
CA LYS A 232 39.66 3.32 -15.88
C LYS A 232 41.06 3.27 -16.48
N LYS A 233 41.17 3.10 -17.79
CA LYS A 233 42.43 3.12 -18.55
C LYS A 233 42.61 4.45 -19.29
N GLU A 234 43.86 4.89 -19.42
CA GLU A 234 44.27 6.06 -20.19
C GLU A 234 45.56 5.74 -20.98
N THR A 235 45.62 6.22 -22.23
CA THR A 235 46.77 6.03 -23.11
C THR A 235 47.90 7.01 -22.78
N ILE A 236 49.13 6.51 -22.66
CA ILE A 236 50.34 7.34 -22.63
C ILE A 236 50.85 7.43 -24.07
N LYS A 237 50.96 8.64 -24.63
CA LYS A 237 51.43 8.80 -26.02
C LYS A 237 52.90 8.38 -26.16
N ALA A 238 53.23 7.76 -27.29
CA ALA A 238 54.59 7.42 -27.67
C ALA A 238 55.53 8.62 -27.50
N THR A 239 56.75 8.39 -27.00
CA THR A 239 57.70 9.47 -26.65
C THR A 239 58.28 10.17 -27.88
N GLY A 240 58.13 9.57 -29.06
CA GLY A 240 58.86 9.94 -30.26
C GLY A 240 60.34 9.59 -30.17
N HIS A 241 61.05 9.83 -31.28
CA HIS A 241 62.49 9.66 -31.35
C HIS A 241 63.22 10.93 -30.89
N GLN A 242 64.35 10.74 -30.21
CA GLN A 242 65.34 11.78 -29.92
C GLN A 242 66.59 11.47 -30.73
N TRP A 243 66.74 12.13 -31.88
CA TRP A 243 67.83 11.91 -32.83
C TRP A 243 69.13 12.55 -32.35
N ASN A 244 70.27 11.94 -32.67
CA ASN A 244 71.59 12.59 -32.57
C ASN A 244 71.78 13.65 -33.67
N ASP A 245 72.92 14.34 -33.67
CA ASP A 245 73.25 15.36 -34.69
C ASP A 245 73.43 14.80 -36.12
N GLY A 246 73.44 13.47 -36.25
CA GLY A 246 73.60 12.68 -37.47
C GLY A 246 75.04 12.61 -37.99
N GLU A 247 75.44 11.41 -38.40
CA GLU A 247 76.79 11.07 -38.84
C GLU A 247 76.84 10.85 -40.36
N ILE A 248 77.92 11.27 -41.03
CA ILE A 248 78.12 11.00 -42.46
C ILE A 248 78.61 9.55 -42.61
N THR A 249 77.68 8.64 -42.88
CA THR A 249 77.99 7.21 -43.08
C THR A 249 78.47 6.90 -44.49
N THR A 250 78.11 7.74 -45.47
CA THR A 250 78.57 7.66 -46.86
C THR A 250 78.93 9.06 -47.35
N GLN A 251 80.19 9.29 -47.75
CA GLN A 251 80.59 10.59 -48.29
C GLN A 251 79.98 10.81 -49.69
N PRO A 252 79.48 12.03 -50.00
CA PRO A 252 79.06 12.38 -51.36
C PRO A 252 80.27 12.42 -52.29
N THR A 253 80.06 12.09 -53.56
CA THR A 253 81.03 12.28 -54.65
C THR A 253 80.41 13.19 -55.73
N THR A 254 81.11 13.47 -56.82
CA THR A 254 80.51 14.17 -57.97
C THR A 254 79.48 13.32 -58.71
N THR A 255 79.59 11.98 -58.65
CA THR A 255 78.71 11.05 -59.39
C THR A 255 77.65 10.39 -58.50
N SER A 256 77.85 10.28 -57.19
CA SER A 256 76.93 9.68 -56.22
C SER A 256 76.58 10.64 -55.07
N THR A 257 75.34 10.60 -54.60
CA THR A 257 74.95 11.28 -53.37
C THR A 257 75.59 10.63 -52.14
N GLY A 258 75.71 11.41 -51.07
CA GLY A 258 76.14 10.93 -49.76
C GLY A 258 74.95 10.61 -48.86
N VAL A 259 75.20 10.02 -47.70
CA VAL A 259 74.16 9.66 -46.74
C VAL A 259 74.56 10.15 -45.36
N LYS A 260 73.67 10.94 -44.74
CA LYS A 260 73.73 11.31 -43.32
C LYS A 260 72.75 10.42 -42.54
N THR A 261 73.26 9.63 -41.61
CA THR A 261 72.43 8.74 -40.78
C THR A 261 72.24 9.35 -39.40
N PHE A 262 70.99 9.50 -38.99
CA PHE A 262 70.59 9.91 -37.66
C PHE A 262 70.16 8.69 -36.86
N THR A 263 70.69 8.53 -35.66
CA THR A 263 70.37 7.42 -34.75
C THR A 263 69.59 7.97 -33.57
N CYS A 264 68.51 7.30 -33.19
CA CYS A 264 67.75 7.66 -32.00
C CYS A 264 68.51 7.24 -30.74
N ASN A 265 68.83 8.20 -29.87
CA ASN A 265 69.59 8.00 -28.63
C ASN A 265 68.86 7.11 -27.59
N VAL A 266 67.58 6.81 -27.79
CA VAL A 266 66.73 6.04 -26.86
C VAL A 266 66.46 4.62 -27.37
N CYS A 267 66.16 4.43 -28.66
CA CYS A 267 65.80 3.12 -29.21
C CYS A 267 66.75 2.55 -30.27
N GLY A 268 67.76 3.32 -30.72
CA GLY A 268 68.70 2.87 -31.75
C GLY A 268 68.15 2.81 -33.19
N ASN A 269 66.85 3.04 -33.40
CA ASN A 269 66.29 3.17 -34.76
C ASN A 269 67.01 4.29 -35.52
N THR A 270 67.15 4.13 -36.82
CA THR A 270 67.86 5.06 -37.69
C THR A 270 66.94 5.68 -38.74
N ARG A 271 67.19 6.94 -39.08
CA ARG A 271 66.66 7.58 -40.30
C ARG A 271 67.81 8.18 -41.09
N THR A 272 67.65 8.26 -42.41
CA THR A 272 68.70 8.78 -43.31
C THR A 272 68.22 10.02 -44.05
N GLU A 273 69.08 11.03 -44.17
CA GLU A 273 68.90 12.15 -45.07
C GLU A 273 69.98 12.08 -46.18
N GLU A 274 69.58 12.37 -47.42
CA GLU A 274 70.47 12.33 -48.57
C GLU A 274 71.30 13.61 -48.63
N ILE A 275 72.63 13.47 -48.71
CA ILE A 275 73.55 14.58 -48.94
C ILE A 275 73.71 14.73 -50.45
N ALA A 276 73.42 15.92 -50.98
CA ALA A 276 73.59 16.22 -52.39
C ALA A 276 75.02 15.89 -52.86
N LYS A 277 75.16 15.55 -54.14
CA LYS A 277 76.46 15.31 -54.79
C LYS A 277 77.37 16.52 -54.59
N LEU A 278 78.68 16.28 -54.50
CA LEU A 278 79.64 17.40 -54.52
C LEU A 278 79.47 18.16 -55.84
N PRO A 279 79.46 19.51 -55.80
CA PRO A 279 79.30 20.30 -57.01
C PRO A 279 80.43 19.99 -57.99
N GLU A 280 80.04 19.58 -59.20
CA GLU A 280 80.96 19.42 -60.31
C GLU A 280 81.43 20.81 -60.75
N GLU A 281 82.74 21.05 -60.81
CA GLU A 281 83.25 22.37 -61.17
C GLU A 281 82.90 22.70 -62.63
N SER A 282 82.49 23.96 -62.86
CA SER A 282 82.12 24.62 -64.13
C SER A 282 80.66 24.55 -64.63
N ASN A 283 79.97 25.66 -64.34
CA ASN A 283 78.79 26.28 -64.99
C ASN A 283 79.08 26.65 -66.49
N PRO A 284 78.12 26.99 -67.38
CA PRO A 284 76.63 27.03 -67.30
C PRO A 284 75.88 26.25 -68.43
N ASP A 285 74.55 26.06 -68.30
CA ASP A 285 73.49 26.74 -69.11
C ASP A 285 72.11 26.01 -69.17
N GLN A 286 71.08 26.86 -69.33
CA GLN A 286 69.62 26.65 -69.34
C GLN A 286 69.05 26.04 -70.67
N PRO A 287 67.71 25.88 -70.90
CA PRO A 287 66.54 25.64 -70.01
C PRO A 287 65.49 24.61 -70.56
N VAL A 288 64.30 24.57 -69.93
CA VAL A 288 62.91 24.32 -70.43
C VAL A 288 62.10 23.10 -69.94
N THR A 289 60.77 23.32 -69.97
CA THR A 289 59.65 22.70 -69.25
C THR A 289 58.65 22.04 -70.24
N PRO A 290 57.35 21.86 -69.94
CA PRO A 290 56.70 20.88 -69.05
C PRO A 290 55.68 19.99 -69.80
N SER A 291 54.97 19.07 -69.12
CA SER A 291 53.55 18.71 -69.46
C SER A 291 52.83 17.88 -68.38
N ASN A 292 51.57 18.27 -68.13
CA ASN A 292 50.45 17.54 -67.47
C ASN A 292 49.49 17.08 -68.63
N PRO A 293 48.24 16.55 -68.48
CA PRO A 293 47.47 16.05 -67.33
C PRO A 293 46.77 14.67 -67.58
N GLU A 294 45.95 14.14 -66.64
CA GLU A 294 44.45 14.25 -66.64
C GLU A 294 43.70 13.28 -65.68
N LYS A 295 42.37 13.48 -65.59
CA LYS A 295 41.30 12.91 -64.71
C LYS A 295 40.54 11.77 -65.50
N PRO A 296 39.26 11.29 -65.26
CA PRO A 296 38.11 11.79 -64.44
C PRO A 296 37.18 10.75 -63.71
N SER A 297 36.13 11.28 -63.01
CA SER A 297 34.73 10.74 -62.73
C SER A 297 34.49 9.37 -62.02
N THR A 298 33.67 9.16 -60.95
CA THR A 298 32.26 9.51 -60.53
C THR A 298 31.13 8.64 -61.14
N PRO A 299 29.87 8.62 -60.63
CA PRO A 299 29.32 8.12 -59.35
C PRO A 299 28.08 7.17 -59.57
N ASP A 300 27.28 6.80 -58.54
CA ASP A 300 25.94 6.21 -58.74
C ASP A 300 24.95 6.46 -57.56
N ASP A 301 23.66 6.13 -57.73
CA ASP A 301 22.50 6.93 -57.28
C ASP A 301 21.31 6.14 -56.62
N THR A 302 20.45 6.84 -55.84
CA THR A 302 18.99 6.53 -55.62
C THR A 302 18.52 5.19 -54.96
N LYS A 303 17.27 4.92 -54.48
CA LYS A 303 16.03 5.69 -54.06
C LYS A 303 15.04 4.75 -53.29
N LYS A 304 14.04 5.37 -52.63
CA LYS A 304 12.84 4.85 -51.90
C LYS A 304 11.97 3.79 -52.63
N ASP A 305 11.07 3.08 -51.90
CA ASP A 305 9.59 3.25 -52.08
C ASP A 305 8.67 2.74 -50.92
N ASP A 306 7.36 3.01 -51.06
CA ASP A 306 6.23 2.94 -50.08
C ASP A 306 5.54 1.56 -49.82
N GLY A 307 4.53 1.50 -48.92
CA GLY A 307 3.51 0.43 -48.90
C GLY A 307 2.56 0.34 -47.68
N LYS A 308 1.23 0.50 -47.88
CA LYS A 308 0.14 0.48 -46.86
C LYS A 308 -0.87 -0.65 -47.14
N THR A 309 -1.60 -1.18 -46.12
CA THR A 309 -3.01 -1.67 -46.24
C THR A 309 -3.67 -1.97 -44.87
N ASP A 310 -4.91 -2.50 -44.83
CA ASP A 310 -6.01 -1.99 -43.99
C ASP A 310 -7.09 -3.05 -43.58
N ASN A 311 -7.97 -2.68 -42.61
CA ASN A 311 -9.39 -3.09 -42.40
C ASN A 311 -9.91 -4.35 -41.62
N THR A 312 -10.81 -4.04 -40.66
CA THR A 312 -12.14 -4.65 -40.28
C THR A 312 -12.40 -5.70 -39.16
N LYS A 313 -13.65 -5.63 -38.64
CA LYS A 313 -14.29 -6.28 -37.45
C LYS A 313 -15.76 -6.67 -37.80
N PRO A 314 -16.48 -7.64 -37.14
CA PRO A 314 -17.23 -7.32 -35.89
C PRO A 314 -17.73 -8.49 -34.97
N ALA A 315 -18.42 -8.11 -33.87
CA ALA A 315 -19.70 -8.66 -33.32
C ALA A 315 -19.75 -9.72 -32.18
N VAL A 316 -20.95 -9.80 -31.57
CA VAL A 316 -21.34 -10.28 -30.21
C VAL A 316 -22.63 -11.13 -30.30
N PRO A 317 -22.94 -12.02 -29.32
CA PRO A 317 -24.33 -12.19 -28.87
C PRO A 317 -24.53 -12.25 -27.32
N LYS A 318 -25.79 -12.39 -26.86
CA LYS A 318 -26.29 -12.12 -25.50
C LYS A 318 -27.18 -13.27 -24.96
N LYS A 319 -27.21 -13.41 -23.61
CA LYS A 319 -28.29 -13.87 -22.71
C LYS A 319 -28.92 -15.28 -22.87
N ASP A 320 -29.22 -15.94 -21.74
CA ASP A 320 -30.61 -16.06 -21.25
C ASP A 320 -30.73 -16.53 -19.77
N ASN A 321 -31.98 -16.67 -19.29
CA ASN A 321 -32.40 -16.54 -17.88
C ASN A 321 -33.30 -17.72 -17.43
N THR A 322 -33.21 -18.20 -16.18
CA THR A 322 -34.09 -19.25 -15.65
C THR A 322 -34.42 -19.04 -14.16
N THR A 323 -35.71 -19.10 -13.82
CA THR A 323 -36.26 -18.95 -12.45
C THR A 323 -36.58 -20.29 -11.79
N VAL A 324 -36.38 -20.40 -10.47
CA VAL A 324 -36.80 -21.56 -9.65
C VAL A 324 -37.45 -21.06 -8.35
N VAL A 325 -38.52 -21.74 -7.92
CA VAL A 325 -39.40 -21.38 -6.78
C VAL A 325 -39.21 -22.34 -5.61
N THR A 326 -39.23 -21.86 -4.35
CA THR A 326 -39.50 -22.65 -3.11
C THR A 326 -39.71 -21.71 -1.88
N PRO A 327 -40.13 -22.17 -0.66
CA PRO A 327 -41.18 -21.48 0.11
C PRO A 327 -40.76 -20.87 1.48
N VAL A 328 -41.73 -20.22 2.13
CA VAL A 328 -41.57 -19.30 3.29
C VAL A 328 -41.43 -20.01 4.67
N LYS A 329 -40.58 -19.47 5.55
CA LYS A 329 -40.52 -19.72 7.01
C LYS A 329 -40.12 -18.44 7.79
N PRO A 330 -40.15 -18.40 9.14
CA PRO A 330 -40.90 -17.41 9.91
C PRO A 330 -40.26 -16.02 10.06
N VAL A 331 -41.10 -15.00 10.22
CA VAL A 331 -40.74 -13.59 10.37
C VAL A 331 -40.18 -13.29 11.77
N VAL A 332 -38.93 -12.85 11.83
CA VAL A 332 -38.37 -12.11 12.98
C VAL A 332 -38.50 -10.61 12.68
N ASN A 333 -38.93 -9.81 13.66
CA ASN A 333 -39.03 -8.35 13.50
C ASN A 333 -37.65 -7.70 13.33
N THR A 334 -37.18 -7.59 12.08
CA THR A 334 -35.86 -7.09 11.72
C THR A 334 -35.83 -5.56 11.69
N VAL A 335 -35.05 -4.95 12.60
CA VAL A 335 -34.73 -3.52 12.53
C VAL A 335 -33.82 -3.25 11.33
N LYS A 336 -34.25 -2.36 10.42
CA LYS A 336 -33.51 -1.97 9.20
C LYS A 336 -32.10 -1.43 9.52
N VAL A 337 -31.18 -1.54 8.56
CA VAL A 337 -29.92 -0.77 8.58
C VAL A 337 -30.24 0.73 8.57
N GLY A 338 -29.36 1.56 9.09
CA GLY A 338 -29.55 3.01 9.13
C GLY A 338 -30.28 3.50 10.38
N THR A 339 -31.18 2.70 10.96
CA THR A 339 -31.95 3.06 12.17
C THR A 339 -31.03 3.49 13.31
N LYS A 340 -31.26 4.71 13.82
CA LYS A 340 -30.63 5.21 15.04
C LYS A 340 -31.39 4.73 16.28
N PHE A 341 -30.67 4.48 17.37
CA PHE A 341 -31.30 4.31 18.69
C PHE A 341 -30.37 4.76 19.82
N VAL A 342 -30.94 5.13 20.96
CA VAL A 342 -30.21 5.64 22.13
C VAL A 342 -30.22 4.61 23.26
N VAL A 343 -29.04 4.27 23.80
CA VAL A 343 -28.89 3.45 25.02
C VAL A 343 -27.93 4.13 25.97
N ALA A 344 -28.33 4.31 27.23
CA ALA A 344 -27.58 5.04 28.27
C ALA A 344 -27.18 6.48 27.88
N GLY A 345 -27.94 7.12 26.97
CA GLY A 345 -27.61 8.43 26.41
C GLY A 345 -26.47 8.42 25.40
N HIS A 346 -26.13 7.25 24.83
CA HIS A 346 -25.23 7.11 23.69
C HIS A 346 -26.06 6.69 22.47
N THR A 347 -25.80 7.30 21.31
CA THR A 347 -26.52 7.02 20.07
C THR A 347 -25.73 6.01 19.23
N TYR A 348 -26.44 5.01 18.72
CA TYR A 348 -25.93 3.95 17.85
C TYR A 348 -26.69 3.97 16.52
N LYS A 349 -26.04 3.55 15.43
CA LYS A 349 -26.65 3.35 14.10
C LYS A 349 -26.54 1.88 13.71
N VAL A 350 -27.62 1.22 13.30
CA VAL A 350 -27.55 -0.15 12.76
C VAL A 350 -26.73 -0.15 11.47
N THR A 351 -25.72 -1.03 11.38
CA THR A 351 -24.85 -1.22 10.21
C THR A 351 -25.05 -2.59 9.55
N LYS A 352 -25.64 -3.55 10.27
CA LYS A 352 -26.10 -4.83 9.70
C LYS A 352 -27.36 -5.27 10.44
N THR A 353 -28.45 -5.47 9.70
CA THR A 353 -29.77 -5.89 10.18
C THR A 353 -29.66 -6.97 11.25
N GLY A 354 -30.18 -6.67 12.44
CA GLY A 354 -30.16 -7.57 13.61
C GLY A 354 -28.79 -8.05 14.12
N LYS A 355 -27.66 -7.52 13.62
CA LYS A 355 -26.31 -8.08 13.85
C LYS A 355 -25.28 -7.06 14.33
N GLU A 356 -25.11 -5.93 13.65
CA GLU A 356 -24.02 -4.96 13.93
C GLU A 356 -24.51 -3.51 14.03
N VAL A 357 -23.82 -2.72 14.86
CA VAL A 357 -24.02 -1.26 15.00
C VAL A 357 -22.70 -0.48 15.06
N SER A 358 -22.75 0.77 14.60
CA SER A 358 -21.74 1.81 14.82
C SER A 358 -22.11 2.66 16.05
N PHE A 359 -21.12 2.99 16.88
CA PHE A 359 -21.25 4.01 17.91
C PHE A 359 -21.09 5.39 17.26
N ILE A 360 -22.19 6.15 17.16
CA ILE A 360 -22.20 7.42 16.42
C ILE A 360 -22.11 8.67 17.31
N GLN A 361 -22.62 8.63 18.55
CA GLN A 361 -22.55 9.80 19.44
C GLN A 361 -22.49 9.45 20.92
N ALA A 362 -21.52 10.03 21.64
CA ALA A 362 -21.42 9.96 23.09
C ALA A 362 -22.34 10.98 23.79
N LYS A 363 -22.74 10.65 25.02
CA LYS A 363 -23.53 11.54 25.89
C LYS A 363 -22.77 12.87 26.09
N LYS A 364 -23.43 14.00 25.77
CA LYS A 364 -22.89 15.35 26.01
C LYS A 364 -22.46 15.49 27.48
N ASN A 365 -21.33 16.13 27.75
CA ASN A 365 -20.79 16.39 29.10
C ASN A 365 -20.44 15.17 29.98
N ALA A 366 -20.42 13.95 29.43
CA ALA A 366 -20.07 12.75 30.20
C ALA A 366 -18.66 12.82 30.82
N LYS A 367 -18.51 12.33 32.07
CA LYS A 367 -17.19 12.16 32.72
C LYS A 367 -16.48 10.87 32.28
N ARG A 368 -17.25 9.87 31.86
CA ARG A 368 -16.80 8.56 31.37
C ARG A 368 -17.71 8.12 30.22
N VAL A 369 -17.13 7.55 29.17
CA VAL A 369 -17.87 6.95 28.04
C VAL A 369 -17.53 5.46 27.97
N VAL A 370 -18.54 4.62 27.79
CA VAL A 370 -18.36 3.18 27.56
C VAL A 370 -18.98 2.84 26.22
N ILE A 371 -18.13 2.41 25.30
CA ILE A 371 -18.52 1.81 24.03
C ILE A 371 -18.47 0.28 24.30
N PRO A 372 -19.59 -0.39 24.54
CA PRO A 372 -19.59 -1.80 24.96
C PRO A 372 -19.21 -2.72 23.79
N ALA A 373 -19.06 -4.03 24.05
CA ALA A 373 -18.87 -5.01 22.98
C ALA A 373 -20.18 -5.33 22.25
N THR A 374 -21.31 -5.24 22.97
CA THR A 374 -22.67 -5.43 22.46
C THR A 374 -23.61 -4.42 23.09
N VAL A 375 -24.74 -4.15 22.44
CA VAL A 375 -25.82 -3.30 22.96
C VAL A 375 -27.18 -3.93 22.60
N LYS A 376 -28.18 -3.79 23.48
CA LYS A 376 -29.53 -4.30 23.23
C LYS A 376 -30.50 -3.15 22.90
N SER A 377 -31.39 -3.36 21.94
CA SER A 377 -32.46 -2.42 21.58
C SER A 377 -33.65 -3.18 21.00
N LYS A 378 -34.88 -2.90 21.49
CA LYS A 378 -36.13 -3.58 21.11
C LYS A 378 -36.00 -5.13 21.10
N GLY A 379 -35.41 -5.69 22.15
CA GLY A 379 -35.17 -7.14 22.31
C GLY A 379 -33.97 -7.70 21.53
N VAL A 380 -33.51 -7.03 20.48
CA VAL A 380 -32.40 -7.48 19.62
C VAL A 380 -31.03 -7.09 20.22
N THR A 381 -30.04 -7.99 20.11
CA THR A 381 -28.66 -7.76 20.58
C THR A 381 -27.72 -7.51 19.41
N TYR A 382 -27.04 -6.37 19.39
CA TYR A 382 -26.13 -5.96 18.31
C TYR A 382 -24.67 -6.00 18.78
N LYS A 383 -23.74 -6.49 17.94
CA LYS A 383 -22.29 -6.33 18.13
C LYS A 383 -21.91 -4.88 17.78
N VAL A 384 -21.22 -4.16 18.68
CA VAL A 384 -20.73 -2.80 18.39
C VAL A 384 -19.39 -2.92 17.66
N THR A 385 -19.35 -2.60 16.37
CA THR A 385 -18.19 -2.93 15.50
C THR A 385 -17.41 -1.71 14.99
N SER A 386 -17.93 -0.49 15.15
CA SER A 386 -17.18 0.72 14.83
C SER A 386 -17.45 1.89 15.78
N VAL A 387 -16.52 2.83 15.82
CA VAL A 387 -16.67 4.16 16.44
C VAL A 387 -16.59 5.19 15.32
N ALA A 388 -17.68 5.90 15.06
CA ALA A 388 -17.81 6.79 13.91
C ALA A 388 -16.91 8.03 14.03
N ALA A 389 -16.74 8.73 12.89
CA ALA A 389 -16.07 10.02 12.86
C ALA A 389 -16.80 11.00 13.79
N LYS A 390 -16.05 11.89 14.44
CA LYS A 390 -16.57 12.90 15.39
C LYS A 390 -17.37 12.34 16.59
N ALA A 391 -17.52 11.03 16.82
CA ALA A 391 -18.49 10.47 17.79
C ALA A 391 -18.37 10.92 19.26
N VAL A 392 -17.19 11.37 19.69
CA VAL A 392 -16.91 11.93 21.02
C VAL A 392 -16.30 13.35 20.91
N LYS A 393 -16.38 13.97 19.73
CA LYS A 393 -15.81 15.30 19.41
C LYS A 393 -16.22 16.34 20.45
N ASN A 394 -15.27 17.20 20.82
CA ASN A 394 -15.47 18.32 21.76
C ASN A 394 -15.99 17.94 23.16
N ASN A 395 -16.00 16.66 23.57
CA ASN A 395 -16.51 16.27 24.89
C ASN A 395 -15.50 16.58 26.01
N LYS A 396 -15.34 17.88 26.30
CA LYS A 396 -14.32 18.47 27.18
C LYS A 396 -14.30 17.92 28.62
N LYS A 397 -15.35 17.20 29.06
CA LYS A 397 -15.48 16.63 30.41
C LYS A 397 -15.11 15.14 30.50
N VAL A 398 -14.95 14.43 29.38
CA VAL A 398 -14.61 13.00 29.38
C VAL A 398 -13.19 12.81 29.88
N LYS A 399 -13.05 12.09 31.00
CA LYS A 399 -11.76 11.72 31.62
C LYS A 399 -11.32 10.32 31.23
N SER A 400 -12.27 9.42 30.95
CA SER A 400 -11.99 8.04 30.56
C SER A 400 -12.95 7.49 29.50
N VAL A 401 -12.41 6.65 28.61
CA VAL A 401 -13.15 5.91 27.58
C VAL A 401 -12.85 4.41 27.73
N VAL A 402 -13.85 3.56 27.53
CA VAL A 402 -13.67 2.12 27.31
C VAL A 402 -14.19 1.77 25.92
N ILE A 403 -13.40 1.05 25.12
CA ILE A 403 -13.74 0.56 23.78
C ILE A 403 -13.87 -0.97 23.82
N GLY A 404 -15.02 -1.48 23.40
CA GLY A 404 -15.41 -2.89 23.48
C GLY A 404 -14.58 -3.83 22.62
N ALA A 405 -14.70 -5.14 22.89
CA ALA A 405 -13.91 -6.18 22.24
C ALA A 405 -14.27 -6.40 20.75
N ASN A 406 -15.50 -6.07 20.34
CA ASN A 406 -16.00 -6.26 18.99
C ASN A 406 -15.67 -5.12 18.02
N VAL A 407 -15.12 -4.00 18.50
CA VAL A 407 -14.80 -2.84 17.67
C VAL A 407 -13.68 -3.19 16.68
N LYS A 408 -13.99 -3.16 15.39
CA LYS A 408 -13.10 -3.41 14.24
C LYS A 408 -12.47 -2.10 13.72
N ARG A 409 -13.18 -0.98 13.84
CA ARG A 409 -12.79 0.35 13.31
C ARG A 409 -12.96 1.48 14.32
N ILE A 410 -12.01 2.41 14.37
CA ILE A 410 -12.14 3.72 15.01
C ILE A 410 -11.84 4.77 13.94
N SER A 411 -12.86 5.49 13.48
CA SER A 411 -12.72 6.46 12.39
C SER A 411 -11.89 7.69 12.79
N ASN A 412 -11.46 8.45 11.78
CA ASN A 412 -10.75 9.70 11.98
C ASN A 412 -11.54 10.67 12.88
N ASN A 413 -10.82 11.42 13.72
CA ASN A 413 -11.39 12.42 14.63
C ASN A 413 -12.44 11.92 15.65
N ALA A 414 -12.61 10.61 15.85
CA ALA A 414 -13.59 10.02 16.78
C ALA A 414 -13.55 10.65 18.19
N PHE A 415 -12.37 10.95 18.72
CA PHE A 415 -12.16 11.57 20.04
C PHE A 415 -11.56 12.99 19.96
N TYR A 416 -11.77 13.68 18.83
CA TYR A 416 -11.16 14.98 18.55
C TYR A 416 -11.47 16.05 19.61
N LYS A 417 -10.45 16.81 20.03
CA LYS A 417 -10.56 17.88 21.05
C LYS A 417 -11.07 17.40 22.43
N CYS A 418 -10.98 16.11 22.78
CA CYS A 418 -11.26 15.60 24.14
C CYS A 418 -10.16 15.99 25.14
N ARG A 419 -10.03 17.29 25.47
CA ARG A 419 -8.89 17.84 26.22
C ARG A 419 -8.70 17.27 27.63
N ALA A 420 -9.75 16.84 28.32
CA ALA A 420 -9.66 16.24 29.66
C ALA A 420 -9.43 14.72 29.67
N LEU A 421 -9.33 14.07 28.49
CA LEU A 421 -9.18 12.63 28.38
C LEU A 421 -7.81 12.20 28.91
N LYS A 422 -7.82 11.36 29.95
CA LYS A 422 -6.62 10.82 30.60
C LYS A 422 -6.34 9.37 30.21
N THR A 423 -7.39 8.57 30.02
CA THR A 423 -7.23 7.12 29.79
C THR A 423 -8.24 6.60 28.77
N VAL A 424 -7.75 5.85 27.78
CA VAL A 424 -8.58 5.04 26.89
C VAL A 424 -8.24 3.57 27.12
N THR A 425 -9.22 2.74 27.45
CA THR A 425 -9.04 1.30 27.59
C THR A 425 -9.59 0.62 26.34
N ILE A 426 -8.72 0.06 25.51
CA ILE A 426 -9.10 -0.66 24.30
C ILE A 426 -9.14 -2.15 24.63
N LYS A 427 -10.30 -2.79 24.53
CA LYS A 427 -10.45 -4.24 24.74
C LYS A 427 -10.32 -5.05 23.46
N THR A 428 -10.67 -4.46 22.31
CA THR A 428 -10.54 -5.10 21.00
C THR A 428 -9.07 -5.41 20.66
N ALA A 429 -8.85 -6.54 20.00
CA ALA A 429 -7.59 -6.91 19.35
C ALA A 429 -7.65 -6.83 17.82
N LYS A 430 -8.73 -6.24 17.27
CA LYS A 430 -9.08 -6.24 15.84
C LYS A 430 -8.70 -4.95 15.10
N LEU A 431 -8.00 -4.01 15.74
CA LEU A 431 -7.56 -2.76 15.11
C LEU A 431 -6.25 -2.95 14.33
N THR A 432 -6.19 -2.39 13.13
CA THR A 432 -4.99 -2.35 12.26
C THR A 432 -4.60 -0.90 11.97
N LYS A 433 -3.48 -0.67 11.28
CA LYS A 433 -3.12 0.67 10.76
C LYS A 433 -4.27 1.30 9.97
N LYS A 434 -4.89 0.52 9.08
CA LYS A 434 -5.99 0.95 8.19
C LYS A 434 -7.32 1.19 8.93
N THR A 435 -7.61 0.47 10.02
CA THR A 435 -8.91 0.61 10.71
C THR A 435 -8.90 1.51 11.94
N ALA A 436 -7.74 1.98 12.40
CA ALA A 436 -7.61 2.97 13.46
C ALA A 436 -7.08 4.30 12.87
N GLY A 437 -7.98 5.23 12.60
CA GLY A 437 -7.66 6.49 11.92
C GLY A 437 -6.58 7.28 12.63
N LYS A 438 -5.54 7.72 11.90
CA LYS A 438 -4.35 8.41 12.44
C LYS A 438 -4.70 9.65 13.29
N LYS A 439 -5.85 10.30 13.02
CA LYS A 439 -6.35 11.47 13.77
C LYS A 439 -7.44 11.14 14.81
N ALA A 440 -7.72 9.86 15.12
CA ALA A 440 -8.76 9.44 16.07
C ALA A 440 -8.64 10.14 17.45
N PHE A 441 -7.41 10.33 17.94
CA PHE A 441 -7.09 11.02 19.20
C PHE A 441 -6.45 12.41 18.99
N ALA A 442 -6.74 13.10 17.88
CA ALA A 442 -6.16 14.42 17.62
C ALA A 442 -6.66 15.48 18.63
N LYS A 443 -5.74 16.35 19.08
CA LYS A 443 -5.98 17.42 20.09
C LYS A 443 -6.51 16.90 21.45
N VAL A 444 -6.13 15.69 21.87
CA VAL A 444 -6.20 15.22 23.27
C VAL A 444 -4.92 15.59 24.04
N SER A 445 -4.86 15.27 25.33
CA SER A 445 -3.63 15.46 26.12
C SER A 445 -2.52 14.51 25.69
N LYS A 446 -1.29 15.02 25.48
CA LYS A 446 -0.09 14.18 25.22
C LYS A 446 0.21 13.20 26.36
N LYS A 447 -0.25 13.50 27.59
CA LYS A 447 -0.11 12.63 28.77
C LYS A 447 -1.21 11.54 28.85
N MET A 448 -2.08 11.42 27.84
CA MET A 448 -3.13 10.41 27.80
C MET A 448 -2.54 9.00 27.60
N VAL A 449 -3.03 8.04 28.37
CA VAL A 449 -2.60 6.64 28.31
C VAL A 449 -3.65 5.79 27.59
N ILE A 450 -3.21 5.00 26.62
CA ILE A 450 -3.99 3.88 26.06
C ILE A 450 -3.63 2.63 26.86
N LYS A 451 -4.61 1.97 27.47
CA LYS A 451 -4.46 0.61 28.02
C LYS A 451 -4.88 -0.37 26.93
N ALA A 452 -3.96 -1.21 26.47
CA ALA A 452 -4.19 -2.16 25.39
C ALA A 452 -4.25 -3.61 25.92
N PRO A 453 -4.80 -4.58 25.15
CA PRO A 453 -4.62 -5.99 25.47
C PRO A 453 -3.12 -6.33 25.42
N LYS A 454 -2.60 -7.11 26.39
CA LYS A 454 -1.16 -7.42 26.51
C LYS A 454 -0.51 -7.80 25.16
N LYS A 455 -1.15 -8.73 24.43
CA LYS A 455 -0.69 -9.20 23.10
C LYS A 455 -0.63 -8.13 22.02
N MET A 456 -1.46 -7.09 22.11
CA MET A 456 -1.54 -6.01 21.13
C MET A 456 -0.66 -4.80 21.47
N LYS A 457 -0.03 -4.74 22.66
CA LYS A 457 0.70 -3.55 23.14
C LYS A 457 1.69 -2.99 22.11
N LYS A 458 2.54 -3.84 21.52
CA LYS A 458 3.50 -3.43 20.47
C LYS A 458 2.80 -2.91 19.21
N SER A 459 1.76 -3.61 18.75
CA SER A 459 0.97 -3.20 17.57
C SER A 459 0.26 -1.87 17.80
N TYR A 460 -0.38 -1.69 18.95
CA TYR A 460 -1.14 -0.48 19.28
C TYR A 460 -0.23 0.71 19.62
N ALA A 461 0.97 0.48 20.15
CA ALA A 461 2.01 1.52 20.25
C ALA A 461 2.44 2.03 18.87
N ARG A 462 2.55 1.14 17.88
CA ARG A 462 2.80 1.53 16.48
C ARG A 462 1.59 2.26 15.89
N ILE A 463 0.36 1.80 16.12
CA ILE A 463 -0.85 2.44 15.58
C ILE A 463 -1.07 3.85 16.16
N PHE A 464 -0.88 4.02 17.46
CA PHE A 464 -1.11 5.28 18.17
C PHE A 464 0.21 6.00 18.51
N ARG A 465 1.08 6.18 17.51
CA ARG A 465 2.35 6.94 17.61
C ARG A 465 2.11 8.27 18.34
N GLY A 466 3.00 8.62 19.28
CA GLY A 466 2.92 9.84 20.08
C GLY A 466 2.01 9.77 21.32
N LEU A 467 1.38 8.62 21.62
CA LEU A 467 0.62 8.38 22.85
C LEU A 467 1.25 7.23 23.66
N THR A 468 1.12 7.28 24.98
CA THR A 468 1.64 6.22 25.85
C THR A 468 0.72 4.99 25.81
N VAL A 469 1.19 3.88 25.26
CA VAL A 469 0.44 2.60 25.24
C VAL A 469 1.00 1.66 26.32
N LYS A 470 0.13 1.26 27.26
CA LYS A 470 0.46 0.39 28.41
C LYS A 470 -0.17 -0.99 28.29
#